data_AF-A0A2T0XSU9-F1
#
_entry.id   AF-A0A2T0XSU9-F1
#
_cell.length_a   1.000
_cell.length_b   1.000
_cell.length_c   1.000
_cell.angle_alpha   90.00
_cell.angle_beta   90.00
_cell.angle_gamma   90.00
#
_symmetry.space_group_name_H-M   'P 1'
#
loop_
_entity.id
_entity.type
_entity.pdbx_description
1 polymer ?
#
loop_
_entity_poly.entity_id
_entity_poly.type
_entity_poly.pdbx_seq_one_letter_code
_entity_poly.pdbx_strand_id
1 'polypeptide(L)'
;MKKKTIKITVDTDSLIDFFGKDPTWGTASKPLVADDFCKIDAPDIKWEGNKILPLEADTEYLVTLVSNSKKHPVTLYDKSTGEINGEINMDLITPTITKKKEWAEIFDLDRTSCEATLDGHLIVKPTKDDNFSVFTPEKVKLKENIFYLIFFRIGGADKMAVIDPLIKNTSDPGD
;
A
#
# COMPACT_ATOMS: atom_id res chain seq x y z
N MET A 1 -20.22 1.26 9.12
CA MET A 1 -18.92 1.42 8.46
C MET A 1 -18.12 2.55 9.10
N LYS A 2 -16.97 2.22 9.66
CA LYS A 2 -15.97 3.18 10.18
C LYS A 2 -15.09 3.68 9.04
N LYS A 3 -14.46 4.84 9.22
CA LYS A 3 -13.44 5.36 8.30
C LYS A 3 -12.17 5.66 9.10
N LYS A 4 -11.02 5.19 8.61
CA LYS A 4 -9.70 5.45 9.19
C LYS A 4 -8.80 6.03 8.12
N THR A 5 -8.15 7.15 8.43
CA THR A 5 -7.25 7.82 7.49
C THR A 5 -5.80 7.50 7.85
N ILE A 6 -5.02 7.14 6.84
CA ILE A 6 -3.58 6.94 6.92
C ILE A 6 -2.96 7.90 5.92
N LYS A 7 -2.12 8.80 6.40
CA LYS A 7 -1.32 9.69 5.56
C LYS A 7 0.14 9.32 5.67
N ILE A 8 0.72 8.94 4.55
CA ILE A 8 2.14 8.66 4.44
C ILE A 8 2.78 9.84 3.71
N THR A 9 3.72 10.50 4.37
CA THR A 9 4.52 11.58 3.81
C THR A 9 5.92 11.06 3.50
N VAL A 10 6.33 11.12 2.23
CA VAL A 10 7.61 10.61 1.75
C VAL A 10 8.58 11.78 1.53
N ASP A 11 9.82 11.64 2.02
CA ASP A 11 10.92 12.54 1.70
C ASP A 11 11.62 12.14 0.40
N THR A 12 10.99 12.48 -0.74
CA THR A 12 11.44 12.01 -2.06
C THR A 12 12.80 12.54 -2.47
N ASP A 13 13.17 13.75 -2.01
CA ASP A 13 14.47 14.35 -2.36
C ASP A 13 15.60 13.56 -1.69
N SER A 14 15.50 13.34 -0.37
CA SER A 14 16.45 12.52 0.38
C SER A 14 16.50 11.08 -0.12
N LEU A 15 15.35 10.50 -0.48
CA LEU A 15 15.26 9.16 -1.04
C LEU A 15 16.04 9.05 -2.36
N ILE A 16 15.83 9.97 -3.31
CA ILE A 16 16.55 9.99 -4.59
C ILE A 16 18.04 10.18 -4.35
N ASP A 17 18.42 11.12 -3.48
CA ASP A 17 19.82 11.42 -3.19
C ASP A 17 20.55 10.23 -2.53
N PHE A 18 19.87 9.47 -1.66
CA PHE A 18 20.43 8.28 -0.99
C PHE A 18 20.82 7.18 -1.99
N PHE A 19 19.94 6.86 -2.94
CA PHE A 19 20.22 5.88 -4.00
C PHE A 19 21.14 6.44 -5.10
N GLY A 20 21.40 7.75 -5.08
CA GLY A 20 22.34 8.43 -5.95
C GLY A 20 21.94 8.43 -7.42
N LYS A 21 22.93 8.64 -8.30
CA LYS A 21 22.74 8.69 -9.76
C LYS A 21 22.80 7.33 -10.45
N ASP A 22 22.69 6.21 -9.71
CA ASP A 22 22.66 4.89 -10.34
C ASP A 22 21.33 4.73 -11.10
N PRO A 23 21.35 4.68 -12.44
CA PRO A 23 20.14 4.64 -13.24
C PRO A 23 19.40 3.30 -13.12
N THR A 24 20.03 2.26 -12.57
CA THR A 24 19.37 0.96 -12.36
C THR A 24 18.31 1.03 -11.26
N TRP A 25 18.48 1.96 -10.30
CA TRP A 25 17.55 2.20 -9.21
C TRP A 25 16.40 3.12 -9.60
N GLY A 26 15.25 2.87 -8.98
CA GLY A 26 13.98 3.53 -9.23
C GLY A 26 13.33 3.13 -10.55
N THR A 27 13.59 1.89 -10.99
CA THR A 27 12.87 1.24 -12.10
C THR A 27 11.81 0.29 -11.53
N ALA A 28 10.87 -0.18 -12.35
CA ALA A 28 9.86 -1.15 -11.90
C ALA A 28 10.48 -2.44 -11.32
N SER A 29 11.59 -2.92 -11.91
CA SER A 29 12.31 -4.11 -11.43
C SER A 29 13.21 -3.85 -10.22
N LYS A 30 13.51 -2.58 -9.92
CA LYS A 30 14.44 -2.19 -8.86
C LYS A 30 14.02 -0.81 -8.30
N PRO A 31 12.89 -0.74 -7.58
CA PRO A 31 12.35 0.51 -7.04
C PRO A 31 13.24 1.06 -5.93
N LEU A 32 13.10 2.35 -5.63
CA LEU A 32 13.72 2.95 -4.44
C LEU A 32 12.96 2.49 -3.18
N VAL A 33 13.66 1.95 -2.20
CA VAL A 33 13.05 1.51 -0.92
C VAL A 33 12.85 2.73 -0.03
N ALA A 34 11.59 3.04 0.28
CA ALA A 34 11.20 4.32 0.89
C ALA A 34 10.88 4.23 2.39
N ASP A 35 10.97 3.06 3.02
CA ASP A 35 10.56 2.83 4.42
C ASP A 35 11.19 3.81 5.41
N ASP A 36 12.51 4.03 5.32
CA ASP A 36 13.25 4.96 6.18
C ASP A 36 13.02 6.45 5.84
N PHE A 37 12.37 6.73 4.72
CA PHE A 37 12.08 8.07 4.20
C PHE A 37 10.60 8.44 4.36
N CYS A 38 9.83 7.63 5.08
CA CYS A 38 8.41 7.83 5.30
C CYS A 38 8.10 8.31 6.73
N LYS A 39 7.16 9.25 6.82
CA LYS A 39 6.47 9.60 8.07
C LYS A 39 4.99 9.26 7.93
N ILE A 40 4.45 8.56 8.92
CA ILE A 40 3.07 8.11 8.90
C ILE A 40 2.26 8.83 9.97
N ASP A 41 1.14 9.41 9.54
CA ASP A 41 0.15 10.07 10.37
C ASP A 41 -1.19 9.31 10.25
N ALA A 42 -1.59 8.67 11.34
CA ALA A 42 -2.76 7.81 11.40
C ALA A 42 -3.45 7.95 12.78
N PRO A 43 -4.21 9.03 13.01
CA PRO A 43 -4.71 9.40 14.35
C PRO A 43 -5.65 8.35 14.96
N ASP A 44 -6.36 7.60 14.11
CA ASP A 44 -7.34 6.59 14.53
C ASP A 44 -6.75 5.16 14.61
N ILE A 45 -5.43 5.02 14.45
CA ILE A 45 -4.75 3.72 14.43
C ILE A 45 -3.67 3.71 15.51
N LYS A 46 -3.73 2.70 16.38
CA LYS A 46 -2.65 2.43 17.33
C LYS A 46 -1.46 1.85 16.55
N TRP A 47 -0.46 2.69 16.30
CA TRP A 47 0.73 2.32 15.55
C TRP A 47 1.64 1.37 16.33
N GLU A 48 2.04 0.25 15.71
CA GLU A 48 2.98 -0.74 16.28
C GLU A 48 4.04 -1.12 15.24
N GLY A 49 4.87 -0.16 14.82
CA GLY A 49 5.91 -0.37 13.81
C GLY A 49 5.32 -0.48 12.40
N ASN A 50 5.74 -1.47 11.61
CA ASN A 50 5.46 -1.62 10.17
C ASN A 50 3.97 -1.95 9.83
N LYS A 51 3.06 -1.82 10.80
CA LYS A 51 1.65 -2.23 10.71
C LYS A 51 0.77 -1.06 10.30
N ILE A 52 0.66 -0.80 8.99
CA ILE A 52 -0.14 0.32 8.48
C ILE A 52 -1.65 0.03 8.47
N LEU A 53 -2.03 -1.23 8.26
CA LEU A 53 -3.41 -1.69 8.15
C LEU A 53 -3.77 -2.69 9.26
N PRO A 54 -4.42 -2.28 10.36
CA PRO A 54 -4.75 -3.17 11.49
C PRO A 54 -5.95 -4.12 11.25
N LEU A 55 -6.66 -3.99 10.12
CA LEU A 55 -7.83 -4.83 9.72
C LEU A 55 -8.95 -5.00 10.76
N GLU A 56 -9.62 -3.91 11.10
CA GLU A 56 -10.88 -3.92 11.85
C GLU A 56 -12.06 -4.26 10.94
N ALA A 57 -13.08 -4.92 11.50
CA ALA A 57 -14.33 -5.18 10.80
C ALA A 57 -15.09 -3.89 10.40
N ASP A 58 -15.81 -3.96 9.28
CA ASP A 58 -16.67 -2.90 8.72
C ASP A 58 -15.98 -1.52 8.68
N THR A 59 -14.76 -1.48 8.12
CA THR A 59 -13.89 -0.30 8.11
C THR A 59 -13.39 0.02 6.70
N GLU A 60 -13.45 1.30 6.34
CA GLU A 60 -12.73 1.87 5.21
C GLU A 60 -11.38 2.41 5.70
N TYR A 61 -10.29 1.93 5.09
CA TYR A 61 -8.95 2.49 5.24
C TYR A 61 -8.64 3.37 4.04
N LEU A 62 -8.57 4.67 4.27
CA LEU A 62 -8.19 5.66 3.28
C LEU A 62 -6.70 5.95 3.41
N VAL A 63 -5.89 5.43 2.49
CA VAL A 63 -4.43 5.59 2.47
C VAL A 63 -4.06 6.65 1.44
N THR A 64 -3.40 7.71 1.89
CA THR A 64 -2.89 8.79 1.05
C THR A 64 -1.37 8.78 1.07
N LEU A 65 -0.75 8.99 -0.09
CA LEU A 65 0.70 9.10 -0.24
C LEU A 65 1.01 10.50 -0.77
N VAL A 66 1.82 11.26 -0.04
CA VAL A 66 2.21 12.62 -0.45
C VAL A 66 3.71 12.80 -0.34
N SER A 67 4.28 13.65 -1.19
CA SER A 67 5.67 14.10 -1.06
C SER A 67 5.75 15.37 -0.21
N ASN A 68 6.82 15.51 0.56
CA ASN A 68 7.20 16.79 1.16
C ASN A 68 7.83 17.76 0.11
N SER A 69 8.23 17.24 -1.05
CA SER A 69 8.88 17.96 -2.13
C SER A 69 7.88 18.39 -3.19
N LYS A 70 7.95 19.66 -3.58
CA LYS A 70 7.22 20.18 -4.75
C LYS A 70 7.91 19.85 -6.06
N LYS A 71 9.22 19.60 -6.04
CA LYS A 71 10.01 19.28 -7.23
C LYS A 71 9.77 17.84 -7.67
N HIS A 72 9.64 16.95 -6.69
CA HIS A 72 9.43 15.53 -6.89
C HIS A 72 8.12 15.08 -6.22
N PRO A 73 6.96 15.48 -6.78
CA PRO A 73 5.67 15.13 -6.20
C PRO A 73 5.41 13.62 -6.33
N VAL A 74 4.54 13.11 -5.46
CA VAL A 74 3.95 11.79 -5.60
C VAL A 74 2.54 11.95 -6.16
N THR A 75 2.19 11.13 -7.13
CA THR A 75 0.84 11.05 -7.71
C THR A 75 0.54 9.58 -7.94
N LEU A 76 -0.55 9.09 -7.34
CA LEU A 76 -1.01 7.71 -7.47
C LEU A 76 -1.96 7.57 -8.67
N TYR A 77 -2.77 8.58 -8.95
CA TYR A 77 -3.68 8.63 -10.09
C TYR A 77 -3.61 9.98 -10.80
N ASP A 78 -3.16 9.97 -12.05
CA ASP A 78 -3.16 11.18 -12.88
C ASP A 78 -4.57 11.41 -13.47
N LYS A 79 -5.27 12.41 -12.94
CA LYS A 79 -6.63 12.77 -13.40
C LYS A 79 -6.68 13.26 -14.85
N SER A 80 -5.58 13.81 -15.37
CA SER A 80 -5.53 14.41 -16.71
C SER A 80 -5.35 13.37 -17.82
N THR A 81 -4.57 12.33 -17.55
CA THR A 81 -4.28 11.25 -18.49
C THR A 81 -5.08 9.98 -18.18
N GLY A 82 -5.58 9.83 -16.96
CA GLY A 82 -6.18 8.61 -16.44
C GLY A 82 -5.16 7.53 -16.05
N GLU A 83 -3.86 7.86 -16.06
CA GLU A 83 -2.77 6.93 -15.76
C GLU A 83 -2.74 6.55 -14.27
N ILE A 84 -2.59 5.25 -14.00
CA ILE A 84 -2.37 4.70 -12.66
C ILE A 84 -0.87 4.66 -12.40
N ASN A 85 -0.43 5.43 -11.42
CA ASN A 85 0.98 5.63 -11.06
C ASN A 85 1.33 5.02 -9.68
N GLY A 86 0.38 4.36 -9.02
CA GLY A 86 0.64 3.61 -7.80
C GLY A 86 -0.24 2.37 -7.69
N GLU A 87 0.18 1.42 -6.87
CA GLU A 87 -0.57 0.19 -6.56
C GLU A 87 -0.13 -0.37 -5.21
N ILE A 88 -1.01 -1.14 -4.57
CA ILE A 88 -0.65 -1.96 -3.42
C ILE A 88 -0.73 -3.42 -3.84
N ASN A 89 0.40 -4.11 -3.83
CA ASN A 89 0.47 -5.53 -4.16
C ASN A 89 0.50 -6.30 -2.84
N MET A 90 -0.50 -7.15 -2.61
CA MET A 90 -0.67 -7.89 -1.36
C MET A 90 -0.57 -9.40 -1.59
N ASP A 91 0.09 -10.06 -0.66
CA ASP A 91 0.35 -11.50 -0.65
C ASP A 91 0.06 -12.10 0.72
N LEU A 92 -0.73 -13.17 0.76
CA LEU A 92 -0.79 -14.02 1.94
C LEU A 92 0.49 -14.85 2.03
N ILE A 93 1.08 -14.90 3.22
CA ILE A 93 2.23 -15.76 3.51
C ILE A 93 1.72 -17.19 3.68
N THR A 94 1.56 -17.90 2.57
CA THR A 94 1.03 -19.27 2.51
C THR A 94 1.75 -20.09 1.42
N PRO A 95 1.88 -21.42 1.59
CA PRO A 95 2.47 -22.29 0.55
C PRO A 95 1.55 -22.51 -0.66
N THR A 96 0.30 -22.03 -0.64
CA THR A 96 -0.68 -22.26 -1.71
C THR A 96 -1.11 -20.96 -2.38
N ILE A 97 -1.45 -21.01 -3.67
CA ILE A 97 -2.02 -19.86 -4.40
C ILE A 97 -3.32 -19.42 -3.72
N THR A 98 -3.36 -18.16 -3.28
CA THR A 98 -4.53 -17.53 -2.67
C THR A 98 -5.64 -17.35 -3.69
N LYS A 99 -6.83 -17.81 -3.37
CA LYS A 99 -8.01 -17.68 -4.23
C LYS A 99 -8.75 -16.40 -3.90
N LYS A 100 -9.46 -15.83 -4.88
CA LYS A 100 -10.33 -14.65 -4.71
C LYS A 100 -11.28 -14.76 -3.50
N LYS A 101 -11.82 -15.95 -3.22
CA LYS A 101 -12.71 -16.18 -2.07
C LYS A 101 -12.00 -15.99 -0.71
N GLU A 102 -10.70 -16.27 -0.63
CA GLU A 102 -9.91 -16.11 0.59
C GLU A 102 -9.61 -14.62 0.81
N TRP A 103 -9.30 -13.88 -0.26
CA TRP A 103 -9.23 -12.43 -0.21
C TRP A 103 -10.55 -11.78 0.24
N ALA A 104 -11.69 -12.32 -0.21
CA ALA A 104 -13.01 -11.84 0.19
C ALA A 104 -13.36 -12.09 1.68
N GLU A 105 -12.63 -12.96 2.38
CA GLU A 105 -12.77 -13.13 3.83
C GLU A 105 -12.05 -12.03 4.62
N ILE A 106 -11.14 -11.29 3.98
CA ILE A 106 -10.28 -10.28 4.59
C ILE A 106 -10.70 -8.87 4.16
N PHE A 107 -10.99 -8.70 2.88
CA PHE A 107 -11.36 -7.43 2.25
C PHE A 107 -12.71 -7.53 1.56
N ASP A 108 -13.43 -6.42 1.53
CA ASP A 108 -14.61 -6.27 0.70
C ASP A 108 -14.16 -5.92 -0.72
N LEU A 109 -14.10 -6.94 -1.57
CA LEU A 109 -13.58 -6.83 -2.94
C LEU A 109 -14.53 -6.08 -3.88
N ASP A 110 -15.81 -5.94 -3.53
CA ASP A 110 -16.79 -5.23 -4.36
C ASP A 110 -16.70 -3.71 -4.15
N ARG A 111 -16.32 -3.29 -2.94
CA ARG A 111 -16.09 -1.87 -2.61
C ARG A 111 -14.64 -1.43 -2.78
N THR A 112 -13.68 -2.36 -2.69
CA THR A 112 -12.26 -2.06 -2.89
C THR A 112 -11.91 -2.09 -4.38
N SER A 113 -11.31 -1.02 -4.89
CA SER A 113 -10.80 -0.98 -6.27
C SER A 113 -9.58 -1.90 -6.39
N CYS A 114 -9.78 -3.16 -6.77
CA CYS A 114 -8.73 -4.17 -6.78
C CYS A 114 -8.91 -5.24 -7.86
N GLU A 115 -7.84 -5.98 -8.11
CA GLU A 115 -7.79 -7.17 -8.94
C GLU A 115 -7.14 -8.32 -8.16
N ALA A 116 -7.76 -9.49 -8.16
CA ALA A 116 -7.13 -10.71 -7.68
C ALA A 116 -6.58 -11.47 -8.89
N THR A 117 -5.27 -11.68 -8.93
CA THR A 117 -4.57 -12.26 -10.07
C THR A 117 -4.62 -13.79 -10.05
N LEU A 118 -4.25 -14.42 -11.17
CA LEU A 118 -4.27 -15.89 -11.30
C LEU A 118 -3.20 -16.59 -10.45
N ASP A 119 -2.09 -15.91 -10.19
CA ASP A 119 -0.99 -16.32 -9.31
C ASP A 119 -1.23 -16.01 -7.83
N GLY A 120 -2.35 -15.35 -7.50
CA GLY A 120 -2.87 -15.25 -6.13
C GLY A 120 -2.61 -13.91 -5.43
N HIS A 121 -2.00 -12.94 -6.11
CA HIS A 121 -1.81 -11.60 -5.59
C HIS A 121 -3.14 -10.84 -5.55
N LEU A 122 -3.27 -9.93 -4.59
CA LEU A 122 -4.31 -8.90 -4.62
C LEU A 122 -3.66 -7.55 -4.91
N ILE A 123 -4.02 -6.96 -6.05
CA ILE A 123 -3.52 -5.66 -6.48
C ILE A 123 -4.60 -4.62 -6.23
N VAL A 124 -4.39 -3.74 -5.26
CA VAL A 124 -5.25 -2.58 -4.99
C VAL A 124 -4.80 -1.41 -5.84
N LYS A 125 -5.74 -0.81 -6.55
CA LYS A 125 -5.52 0.36 -7.41
C LYS A 125 -6.02 1.63 -6.72
N PRO A 126 -5.40 2.78 -6.98
CA PRO A 126 -5.83 4.04 -6.41
C PRO A 126 -7.19 4.44 -7.01
N THR A 127 -7.97 5.14 -6.20
CA THR A 127 -9.20 5.78 -6.64
C THR A 127 -8.88 7.01 -7.48
N LYS A 128 -9.91 7.54 -8.15
CA LYS A 128 -9.79 8.79 -8.90
C LYS A 128 -9.44 9.98 -8.01
N ASP A 129 -9.56 9.87 -6.70
CA ASP A 129 -9.22 10.92 -5.74
C ASP A 129 -7.79 10.83 -5.21
N ASP A 130 -6.90 10.15 -5.95
CA ASP A 130 -5.45 10.07 -5.68
C ASP A 130 -5.12 9.48 -4.30
N ASN A 131 -5.82 8.40 -3.95
CA ASN A 131 -5.67 7.65 -2.71
C ASN A 131 -6.00 6.17 -2.92
N PHE A 132 -5.59 5.30 -2.01
CA PHE A 132 -6.12 3.95 -1.93
C PHE A 132 -7.27 3.92 -0.93
N SER A 133 -8.36 3.24 -1.29
CA SER A 133 -9.47 2.97 -0.37
C SER A 133 -9.66 1.47 -0.26
N VAL A 134 -9.33 0.92 0.91
CA VAL A 134 -9.38 -0.52 1.21
C VAL A 134 -10.50 -0.76 2.21
N PHE A 135 -11.47 -1.58 1.84
CA PHE A 135 -12.64 -1.87 2.66
C PHE A 135 -12.52 -3.25 3.28
N THR A 136 -12.92 -3.39 4.54
CA THR A 136 -13.06 -4.68 5.22
C THR A 136 -14.53 -5.07 5.35
N PRO A 137 -14.84 -6.38 5.35
CA PRO A 137 -16.20 -6.89 5.57
C PRO A 137 -16.63 -6.75 7.04
N GLU A 138 -17.90 -7.01 7.33
CA GLU A 138 -18.45 -7.02 8.70
C GLU A 138 -17.75 -8.01 9.64
N LYS A 139 -17.09 -9.04 9.08
CA LYS A 139 -16.28 -10.01 9.81
C LYS A 139 -15.00 -10.29 9.04
N VAL A 140 -13.89 -9.73 9.50
CA VAL A 140 -12.55 -10.02 8.97
C VAL A 140 -12.12 -11.39 9.49
N LYS A 141 -11.64 -12.25 8.60
CA LYS A 141 -10.96 -13.51 8.95
C LYS A 141 -9.58 -13.54 8.33
N LEU A 142 -8.59 -13.06 9.08
CA LEU A 142 -7.19 -13.19 8.71
C LEU A 142 -6.64 -14.47 9.35
N LYS A 143 -6.30 -15.47 8.54
CA LYS A 143 -5.65 -16.71 9.00
C LYS A 143 -4.14 -16.67 8.83
N GLU A 144 -3.67 -16.02 7.78
CA GLU A 144 -2.26 -15.90 7.44
C GLU A 144 -1.82 -14.45 7.52
N ASN A 145 -0.53 -14.21 7.75
CA ASN A 145 0.04 -12.87 7.65
C ASN A 145 -0.06 -12.36 6.19
N ILE A 146 -0.18 -11.05 6.01
CA ILE A 146 -0.12 -10.41 4.68
C ILE A 146 1.17 -9.60 4.56
N PHE A 147 1.98 -9.92 3.56
CA PHE A 147 3.03 -9.07 3.06
C PHE A 147 2.45 -8.16 1.98
N TYR A 148 2.76 -6.86 1.99
CA TYR A 148 2.29 -5.99 0.93
C TYR A 148 3.27 -4.87 0.61
N LEU A 149 3.28 -4.47 -0.66
CA LEU A 149 4.17 -3.45 -1.19
C LEU A 149 3.35 -2.31 -1.76
N ILE A 150 3.59 -1.08 -1.29
CA ILE A 150 2.97 0.13 -1.85
C ILE A 150 3.94 0.71 -2.88
N PHE A 151 3.66 0.49 -4.16
CA PHE A 151 4.41 1.06 -5.27
C PHE A 151 3.87 2.42 -5.67
N PHE A 152 4.76 3.34 -6.02
CA PHE A 152 4.38 4.66 -6.50
C PHE A 152 5.47 5.29 -7.38
N ARG A 153 5.04 6.13 -8.33
CA ARG A 153 5.93 6.96 -9.16
C ARG A 153 6.23 8.29 -8.48
N ILE A 154 7.47 8.73 -8.63
CA ILE A 154 7.96 10.05 -8.23
C ILE A 154 8.03 10.93 -9.48
N GLY A 155 7.19 11.95 -9.51
CA GLY A 155 7.13 12.94 -10.59
C GLY A 155 8.42 13.74 -10.71
N GLY A 156 8.68 14.28 -11.91
CA GLY A 156 9.87 15.10 -12.20
C GLY A 156 11.21 14.33 -12.25
N ALA A 157 11.29 13.13 -11.66
CA ALA A 157 12.47 12.25 -11.69
C ALA A 157 12.28 10.98 -12.53
N ASP A 158 11.02 10.64 -12.87
CA ASP A 158 10.65 9.40 -13.55
C ASP A 158 11.19 8.15 -12.83
N LYS A 159 11.03 8.12 -11.50
CA LYS A 159 11.48 7.04 -10.63
C LYS A 159 10.30 6.31 -9.99
N MET A 160 10.43 5.01 -9.79
CA MET A 160 9.53 4.17 -9.00
C MET A 160 10.10 3.97 -7.59
N ALA A 161 9.23 4.00 -6.59
CA ALA A 161 9.57 3.72 -5.21
C ALA A 161 8.57 2.74 -4.59
N VAL A 162 8.97 2.13 -3.47
CA VAL A 162 8.20 1.12 -2.76
C VAL A 162 8.28 1.33 -1.26
N ILE A 163 7.19 1.06 -0.55
CA ILE A 163 7.14 0.92 0.91
C ILE A 163 6.75 -0.54 1.20
N ASP A 164 7.41 -1.17 2.17
CA ASP A 164 7.27 -2.59 2.53
C ASP A 164 6.70 -2.77 3.96
N PRO A 165 5.38 -2.65 4.11
CA PRO A 165 4.68 -3.00 5.36
C PRO A 165 4.18 -4.45 5.46
N LEU A 166 3.78 -4.82 6.68
CA LEU A 166 3.25 -6.16 7.02
C LEU A 166 1.96 -6.07 7.84
N ILE A 167 1.01 -6.96 7.59
CA ILE A 167 -0.14 -7.23 8.46
C ILE A 167 0.06 -8.58 9.14
N LYS A 168 0.10 -8.57 10.48
CA LYS A 168 0.19 -9.80 11.27
C LYS A 168 -1.20 -10.32 11.63
N ASN A 169 -1.41 -11.62 11.51
CA ASN A 169 -2.54 -12.29 12.12
C ASN A 169 -2.44 -12.17 13.66
N THR A 170 -3.49 -11.64 14.28
CA THR A 170 -3.58 -11.48 15.75
C THR A 170 -4.10 -12.74 16.46
N SER A 171 -4.56 -13.73 15.69
CA SER A 171 -5.03 -15.03 16.19
C SER A 171 -3.91 -16.01 16.51
N ASP A 172 -2.67 -15.66 16.18
CA ASP A 172 -1.49 -16.44 16.49
C ASP A 172 -1.03 -16.03 17.90
N PRO A 173 -1.19 -16.88 18.94
CA PRO A 173 -0.56 -16.65 20.21
C PRO A 173 0.94 -16.83 19.96
N GLY A 174 1.63 -15.74 19.62
CA GLY A 174 3.07 -15.77 19.40
C GLY A 174 3.75 -16.55 20.52
N ASP A 175 4.75 -17.36 20.13
CA ASP A 175 5.64 -18.10 21.03
C ASP A 175 5.97 -17.36 22.35
#